data_AF-A0A212R3T1-F1
#
_entry.id   AF-A0A212R3T1-F1
#
_cell.length_a   1.000
_cell.length_b   1.000
_cell.length_c   1.000
_cell.angle_alpha   90.00
_cell.angle_beta   90.00
_cell.angle_gamma   90.00
#
_symmetry.space_group_name_H-M   'P 1'
#
loop_
_entity.id
_entity.type
_entity.pdbx_description
1 polymer ?
#
loop_
_entity_poly.entity_id
_entity_poly.type
_entity_poly.pdbx_seq_one_letter_code
_entity_poly.pdbx_strand_id
1 'polypeptide(L)'
;MQALSQVLRRAFLDRLVIDLPPLLPSDDALALQRIVNGVLLVAQEGGTTQADLKQAAELIDRDKFLGCIMNNARWQDPISYY
;
A
#
# COMPACT_ATOMS: atom_id res chain seq x y z
N MET A 1 -18.57 -10.42 0.05
CA MET A 1 -17.75 -9.19 0.05
C MET A 1 -18.51 -7.92 0.49
N GLN A 2 -19.76 -7.67 0.05
CA GLN A 2 -20.50 -6.45 0.44
C GLN A 2 -20.84 -6.36 1.94
N ALA A 3 -21.12 -7.49 2.61
CA ALA A 3 -21.42 -7.48 4.04
C ALA A 3 -20.21 -7.06 4.90
N LEU A 4 -19.01 -7.52 4.54
CA LEU A 4 -17.76 -7.17 5.24
C LEU A 4 -17.45 -5.68 5.10
N SER A 5 -17.61 -5.11 3.90
CA SER A 5 -17.37 -3.68 3.69
C SER A 5 -18.35 -2.79 4.46
N GLN A 6 -19.62 -3.20 4.58
CA GLN A 6 -20.61 -2.47 5.38
C GLN A 6 -20.30 -2.51 6.89
N VAL A 7 -19.87 -3.66 7.41
CA VAL A 7 -19.52 -3.80 8.83
C VAL A 7 -18.30 -2.92 9.17
N LEU A 8 -17.26 -2.95 8.33
CA LEU A 8 -16.07 -2.15 8.52
C LEU A 8 -16.35 -0.64 8.45
N ARG A 9 -17.20 -0.20 7.51
CA ARG A 9 -17.61 1.20 7.39
C ARG A 9 -18.42 1.72 8.59
N ARG A 10 -19.15 0.84 9.29
CA ARG A 10 -19.91 1.21 10.50
C ARG A 10 -19.05 1.21 11.76
N ALA A 11 -18.02 0.36 11.84
CA ALA A 11 -17.18 0.21 13.03
C ALA A 11 -16.02 1.22 13.10
N PHE A 12 -15.51 1.68 11.95
CA PHE A 12 -14.37 2.62 11.87
C PHE A 12 -14.84 3.90 11.17
N LEU A 13 -15.26 4.88 11.98
CA LEU A 13 -16.15 5.97 11.55
C LEU A 13 -15.54 7.02 10.61
N ASP A 14 -14.21 7.09 10.47
CA ASP A 14 -13.58 8.09 9.60
C ASP A 14 -12.56 7.51 8.61
N ARG A 15 -11.71 6.58 9.06
CA ARG A 15 -10.60 6.00 8.27
C ARG A 15 -10.33 4.56 8.68
N LEU A 16 -10.07 3.71 7.69
CA LEU A 16 -9.67 2.32 7.86
C LEU A 16 -8.37 2.10 7.09
N VAL A 17 -7.35 1.57 7.77
CA VAL A 17 -6.10 1.09 7.16
C VAL A 17 -6.09 -0.42 7.29
N ILE A 18 -5.83 -1.10 6.17
CA ILE A 18 -5.76 -2.56 6.11
C ILE A 18 -4.32 -2.91 5.78
N ASP A 19 -3.66 -3.63 6.69
CA ASP A 19 -2.34 -4.20 6.44
C ASP A 19 -2.49 -5.46 5.60
N LEU A 20 -1.65 -5.61 4.57
CA LEU A 20 -1.74 -6.67 3.57
C LEU A 20 -0.38 -7.33 3.35
N PRO A 21 -0.37 -8.61 2.98
CA PRO A 21 0.87 -9.27 2.59
C PRO A 21 1.48 -8.59 1.33
N PRO A 22 2.76 -8.89 1.02
CA PRO A 22 3.43 -8.30 -0.13
C PRO A 22 2.66 -8.56 -1.44
N LEU A 23 2.58 -7.53 -2.30
CA LEU A 23 1.71 -7.54 -3.50
C LEU A 23 2.13 -8.55 -4.57
N LEU A 24 3.43 -8.74 -4.80
CA LEU A 24 3.91 -9.65 -5.86
C LEU A 24 3.66 -11.14 -5.57
N PRO A 25 3.85 -11.65 -4.33
CA PRO A 25 3.57 -13.05 -4.01
C PRO A 25 2.12 -13.35 -3.59
N SER A 26 1.24 -12.35 -3.42
CA SER A 26 -0.14 -12.55 -2.97
C SER A 26 -1.18 -11.76 -3.78
N ASP A 27 -2.31 -12.40 -4.06
CA ASP A 27 -3.47 -11.79 -4.72
C ASP A 27 -4.38 -10.98 -3.78
N ASP A 28 -4.12 -10.97 -2.47
CA ASP A 28 -5.00 -10.35 -1.46
C ASP A 28 -5.22 -8.86 -1.71
N ALA A 29 -4.14 -8.13 -2.05
CA ALA A 29 -4.21 -6.71 -2.38
C ALA A 29 -4.95 -6.44 -3.69
N LEU A 30 -4.87 -7.35 -4.67
CA LEU A 30 -5.63 -7.25 -5.91
C LEU A 30 -7.13 -7.50 -5.70
N ALA A 31 -7.48 -8.37 -4.76
CA ALA A 31 -8.87 -8.59 -4.38
C ALA A 31 -9.44 -7.37 -3.63
N LEU A 32 -8.67 -6.80 -2.71
CA LEU A 32 -9.12 -5.73 -1.82
C LEU A 32 -9.11 -4.34 -2.44
N GLN A 33 -8.27 -4.08 -3.46
CA GLN A 33 -8.30 -2.81 -4.21
C GLN A 33 -9.67 -2.49 -4.82
N ARG A 34 -10.56 -3.49 -4.95
CA ARG A 34 -11.93 -3.33 -5.47
C ARG A 34 -12.89 -2.69 -4.47
N ILE A 35 -12.59 -2.72 -3.17
CA ILE A 35 -13.48 -2.26 -2.10
C ILE A 35 -12.90 -1.13 -1.23
N VAL A 36 -11.61 -0.82 -1.41
CA VAL A 36 -10.93 0.32 -0.77
C VAL A 36 -10.92 1.55 -1.68
N ASN A 37 -10.67 2.71 -1.08
CA ASN A 37 -10.65 3.99 -1.78
C ASN A 37 -9.25 4.43 -2.24
N GLY A 38 -8.20 3.75 -1.77
CA GLY A 38 -6.83 4.05 -2.15
C GLY A 38 -5.87 2.96 -1.69
N VAL A 39 -4.72 2.90 -2.35
CA VAL A 39 -3.63 1.94 -2.12
C VAL A 39 -2.33 2.73 -1.96
N LEU A 40 -1.57 2.40 -0.93
CA LEU A 40 -0.26 2.97 -0.65
C LEU A 40 0.76 1.84 -0.69
N LEU A 41 1.74 1.93 -1.58
CA LEU A 41 2.77 0.90 -1.72
C LEU A 41 3.90 1.19 -0.73
N VAL A 42 4.36 0.18 0.00
CA VAL A 42 5.51 0.31 0.91
C VAL A 42 6.67 -0.47 0.31
N ALA A 43 7.81 0.20 0.12
CA ALA A 43 9.04 -0.39 -0.40
C ALA A 43 10.17 -0.23 0.62
N GLN A 44 10.94 -1.29 0.85
CA GLN A 44 12.06 -1.25 1.78
C GLN A 44 13.34 -0.83 1.04
N GLU A 45 14.05 0.17 1.56
CA GLU A 45 15.37 0.53 1.02
C GLU A 45 16.33 -0.67 1.07
N GLY A 46 16.99 -0.96 -0.04
CA GLY A 46 17.94 -2.08 -0.18
C GLY A 46 17.29 -3.47 -0.19
N GLY A 47 16.00 -3.60 0.13
CA GLY A 47 15.26 -4.86 0.14
C GLY A 47 14.30 -5.03 -1.03
N THR A 48 13.78 -3.93 -1.59
CA THR A 48 12.86 -3.94 -2.74
C THR A 48 13.58 -3.43 -3.98
N THR A 49 13.59 -4.21 -5.06
CA THR A 49 14.23 -3.77 -6.32
C THR A 49 13.34 -2.78 -7.08
N GLN A 50 13.94 -1.95 -7.94
CA GLN A 50 13.15 -1.05 -8.81
C GLN A 50 12.24 -1.81 -9.77
N ALA A 51 12.65 -3.01 -10.22
CA ALA A 51 11.84 -3.86 -11.08
C ALA A 51 10.59 -4.35 -10.36
N ASP A 52 10.74 -4.84 -9.12
CA ASP A 52 9.63 -5.29 -8.28
C ASP A 52 8.67 -4.14 -8.00
N LEU A 53 9.20 -2.95 -7.69
CA LEU A 53 8.42 -1.73 -7.46
C LEU A 53 7.59 -1.33 -8.67
N LYS A 54 8.19 -1.37 -9.86
CA LYS A 54 7.51 -1.03 -11.11
C LYS A 54 6.41 -2.04 -11.43
N GLN A 55 6.72 -3.33 -11.33
CA GLN A 55 5.74 -4.40 -11.53
C GLN A 55 4.57 -4.28 -10.54
N ALA A 56 4.86 -4.03 -9.26
CA ALA A 56 3.85 -3.81 -8.24
C ALA A 56 2.95 -2.62 -8.58
N ALA A 57 3.52 -1.49 -9.00
CA ALA A 57 2.76 -0.31 -9.36
C ALA A 57 1.85 -0.52 -10.59
N GLU A 58 2.27 -1.35 -11.56
CA GLU A 58 1.48 -1.69 -12.76
C GLU A 58 0.23 -2.54 -12.43
N LEU A 59 0.24 -3.27 -11.31
CA LEU A 59 -0.89 -4.10 -10.87
C LEU A 59 -1.97 -3.32 -10.09
N ILE A 60 -1.63 -2.13 -9.59
CA ILE A 60 -2.54 -1.29 -8.80
C ILE A 60 -3.39 -0.45 -9.75
N ASP A 61 -4.68 -0.39 -9.51
CA ASP A 61 -5.61 0.52 -10.17
C ASP A 61 -5.11 1.97 -10.05
N ARG A 62 -4.84 2.60 -11.20
CA ARG A 62 -4.21 3.91 -11.28
C ARG A 62 -4.99 5.00 -10.54
N ASP A 63 -6.32 4.90 -10.53
CA ASP A 63 -7.18 5.88 -9.86
C ASP A 63 -7.17 5.73 -8.33
N LYS A 64 -6.64 4.61 -7.82
CA LYS A 64 -6.50 4.31 -6.39
C LYS A 64 -5.07 4.41 -5.90
N PHE A 65 -4.08 4.55 -6.78
CA PHE A 65 -2.69 4.58 -6.35
C PHE A 65 -2.35 5.94 -5.71
N LEU A 66 -2.26 5.95 -4.37
CA LEU A 66 -1.97 7.16 -3.60
C LEU A 66 -0.48 7.53 -3.64
N GLY A 67 0.37 6.55 -3.93
CA GLY A 67 1.82 6.72 -4.02
C GLY A 67 2.60 5.60 -3.34
N CYS A 68 3.89 5.85 -3.13
CA CYS A 68 4.82 4.92 -2.51
C CYS A 68 5.50 5.54 -1.28
N ILE A 69 5.65 4.75 -0.22
CA ILE A 69 6.49 5.05 0.94
C ILE A 69 7.78 4.25 0.82
N MET A 70 8.92 4.94 0.88
CA MET A 70 10.21 4.29 1.08
C MET A 70 10.45 4.13 2.59
N ASN A 71 10.53 2.89 3.05
CA ASN A 71 10.72 2.54 4.45
C ASN A 71 12.15 2.05 4.71
N ASN A 72 12.59 2.13 5.98
CA ASN A 72 13.95 1.81 6.43
C ASN A 72 15.04 2.58 5.66
N ALA A 73 14.72 3.79 5.21
CA ALA A 73 15.69 4.65 4.56
C ALA A 73 16.84 4.99 5.52
N ARG A 74 18.07 4.70 5.09
CA ARG A 74 19.31 5.11 5.71
C ARG A 74 19.53 6.58 5.37
N TRP A 75 19.63 7.38 6.40
CA TRP A 75 19.91 8.79 6.28
C TRP A 75 21.41 9.00 6.07
N GLN A 76 21.77 9.66 4.97
CA GLN A 76 23.13 10.12 4.69
C GLN A 76 23.07 11.60 4.28
N ASP A 77 22.63 12.51 5.17
CA ASP A 77 22.94 13.94 5.09
C ASP A 77 22.54 14.73 6.36
N PRO A 78 23.18 15.89 6.67
CA PRO A 78 23.11 16.60 7.96
C PRO A 78 21.93 17.58 8.12
N ILE A 79 21.09 17.74 7.10
CA ILE A 79 19.87 18.58 7.16
C ILE A 79 18.67 17.64 7.30
N SER A 80 18.45 17.17 8.51
CA SER A 80 17.42 16.18 8.81
C SER A 80 16.07 16.82 9.12
N TYR A 81 14.98 16.23 8.61
CA TYR A 81 13.61 16.48 9.08
C TYR A 81 13.25 15.60 10.30
N TYR A 82 14.21 14.80 10.79
CA TYR A 82 14.13 13.98 11.99
C TYR A 82 15.31 14.23 12.94
#